data_AF-A0A4R4KHL1-F1
#
_entry.id   AF-A0A4R4KHL1-F1
#
_cell.length_a   1.000
_cell.length_b   1.000
_cell.length_c   1.000
_cell.angle_alpha   90.00
_cell.angle_beta   90.00
_cell.angle_gamma   90.00
#
_symmetry.space_group_name_H-M   'P 1'
#
loop_
_entity.id
_entity.type
_entity.pdbx_description
1 polymer ?
#
loop_
_entity_poly.entity_id
_entity_poly.type
_entity_poly.pdbx_seq_one_letter_code
_entity_poly.pdbx_strand_id
1 'polypeptide(L)' 'MRRTPNELVEYLFRETTFVLGVFLKSGTGILAPSEFTRVAGDQVRNNFDCLGTLTNTITQKPIYA' A
#
# COMPACT_ATOMS: atom_id res chain seq x y z
N MET A 1 -10.81 3.71 -10.57
CA MET A 1 -9.37 4.03 -10.75
C MET A 1 -9.23 4.84 -12.03
N ARG A 2 -8.49 5.96 -12.03
CA ARG A 2 -8.37 6.81 -13.24
C ARG A 2 -7.38 6.24 -14.27
N ARG A 3 -6.26 5.68 -13.82
CA ARG A 3 -5.26 5.01 -14.68
C ARG A 3 -5.49 3.51 -14.64
N THR A 4 -5.25 2.83 -15.75
CA THR A 4 -5.38 1.38 -15.83
C THR A 4 -4.11 0.68 -15.31
N PRO A 5 -4.18 -0.59 -14.88
CA PRO A 5 -2.99 -1.34 -14.49
C PRO A 5 -1.92 -1.40 -15.59
N ASN A 6 -2.31 -1.55 -16.85
CA ASN A 6 -1.38 -1.62 -17.98
C ASN A 6 -0.61 -0.31 -18.18
N GLU A 7 -1.28 0.84 -18.08
CA GLU A 7 -0.62 2.15 -18.15
C GLU A 7 0.41 2.33 -17.03
N LEU A 8 0.10 1.88 -15.81
CA LEU A 8 1.02 1.97 -14.68
C LEU A 8 2.23 1.05 -14.86
N VAL A 9 2.04 -0.15 -15.40
CA VAL A 9 3.13 -1.08 -15.71
C VAL A 9 4.02 -0.53 -16.82
N GLU A 10 3.44 -0.02 -17.90
CA GLU A 10 4.20 0.60 -19.00
C GLU A 10 5.07 1.75 -18.48
N TYR A 11 4.51 2.61 -17.65
CA TYR A 11 5.26 3.71 -17.06
C TYR A 11 6.38 3.22 -16.12
N LEU A 12 6.12 2.22 -15.29
CA LEU A 12 7.10 1.64 -14.36
C LEU A 12 8.31 1.05 -15.10
N PHE A 13 8.08 0.32 -16.19
CA PHE A 13 9.11 -0.39 -16.94
C PHE A 13 9.78 0.45 -18.05
N ARG A 14 9.38 1.71 -18.23
CA ARG A 14 9.86 2.55 -19.34
C ARG A 14 11.38 2.73 -19.35
N GLU A 15 11.99 2.96 -18.19
CA GLU A 15 13.42 3.24 -18.05
C GLU A 15 14.11 2.31 -17.02
N THR A 16 13.38 1.35 -16.45
CA THR A 16 13.89 0.50 -15.38
C THR A 16 13.45 -0.94 -15.59
N THR A 17 14.41 -1.87 -15.50
CA THR A 17 14.14 -3.31 -15.55
C THR A 17 13.98 -3.86 -14.14
N PHE A 18 12.96 -4.68 -13.93
CA PHE A 18 12.71 -5.37 -12.67
C PHE A 18 12.81 -6.88 -12.88
N VAL A 19 13.20 -7.59 -11.82
CA VAL A 19 13.21 -9.05 -11.81
C VAL A 19 11.78 -9.60 -11.86
N LEU A 20 11.64 -10.84 -12.34
CA LEU A 20 10.38 -11.55 -12.28
C LEU A 20 9.88 -11.63 -10.83
N GLY A 21 8.59 -11.35 -10.62
CA GLY A 21 7.98 -11.35 -9.30
C GLY A 21 7.89 -9.97 -8.64
N VAL A 22 8.16 -8.88 -9.37
CA VAL A 22 7.88 -7.52 -8.88
C VAL A 22 6.39 -7.30 -8.63
N PHE A 23 6.06 -6.66 -7.52
CA PHE A 23 4.69 -6.27 -7.17
C PHE A 23 4.50 -4.76 -7.29
N LEU A 24 3.53 -4.34 -8.10
CA LEU A 24 3.12 -2.95 -8.22
C LEU A 24 1.88 -2.68 -7.37
N LYS A 25 1.97 -1.69 -6.47
CA LYS A 25 0.81 -1.16 -5.74
C LYS A 25 0.18 -0.03 -6.55
N SER A 26 -1.05 -0.21 -7.00
CA SER A 26 -1.78 0.71 -7.91
C SER A 26 -2.27 2.01 -7.26
N GLY A 27 -1.77 2.37 -6.08
CA GLY A 27 -2.27 3.47 -5.25
C GLY A 27 -3.54 3.13 -4.46
N THR A 28 -4.01 4.10 -3.67
CA THR A 28 -5.24 4.02 -2.84
C THR A 28 -6.23 5.09 -3.28
N GLY A 29 -7.52 4.74 -3.28
CA GLY A 29 -8.62 5.71 -3.43
C GLY A 29 -9.14 6.26 -2.10
N ILE A 30 -8.60 5.77 -0.98
CA ILE A 30 -9.00 6.14 0.37
C ILE A 30 -7.87 6.95 1.00
N LEU A 31 -8.21 8.14 1.48
CA LEU A 31 -7.34 9.01 2.25
C LEU A 31 -7.99 9.21 3.62
N ALA A 32 -7.18 9.09 4.67
CA ALA A 32 -7.64 9.40 6.02
C ALA A 32 -7.72 10.93 6.22
N PRO A 33 -8.57 11.42 7.13
CA PRO A 33 -8.57 12.81 7.54
C PRO A 33 -7.21 13.25 8.09
N SER A 34 -6.90 14.55 8.02
CA SER A 34 -5.62 15.11 8.46
C SER A 34 -5.32 14.90 9.95
N GLU A 35 -6.37 14.85 10.77
CA GLU A 35 -6.33 14.64 12.21
C GLU A 35 -6.15 13.16 12.57
N PHE A 36 -6.32 12.24 11.62
CA PHE A 36 -6.18 10.81 11.88
C PHE A 36 -4.70 10.42 11.96
N THR A 37 -4.27 10.03 13.15
CA THR A 37 -2.94 9.48 13.40
C THR A 37 -3.06 8.04 13.90
N ARG A 38 -2.13 7.19 13.46
CA ARG A 38 -2.02 5.80 13.95
C ARG A 38 -1.17 5.76 15.21
N VAL A 39 -1.64 5.06 16.23
CA VAL A 39 -0.92 4.83 17.49
C VAL A 39 -0.56 3.36 17.65
N ALA A 40 0.38 3.05 18.55
CA ALA A 40 0.76 1.67 18.83
C ALA A 40 -0.46 0.87 19.32
N GLY A 41 -0.62 -0.34 18.78
CA GLY A 41 -1.76 -1.22 19.08
C GLY A 41 -2.93 -1.11 18.11
N ASP A 42 -3.00 -0.06 17.28
CA ASP A 42 -4.06 0.06 16.27
C ASP A 42 -3.99 -1.08 15.25
N GLN A 43 -5.16 -1.53 14.77
CA GLN A 43 -5.26 -2.50 13.68
C GLN A 43 -5.69 -1.82 12.37
N VAL A 44 -4.89 -2.01 11.32
CA VAL A 44 -5.22 -1.62 9.95
C VAL A 44 -5.72 -2.85 9.21
N ARG A 45 -7.00 -2.87 8.85
CA ARG A 45 -7.64 -3.93 8.07
C ARG A 45 -7.97 -3.42 6.68
N ASN A 46 -7.30 -3.98 5.67
CA ASN A 46 -7.56 -3.68 4.27
C ASN A 46 -8.29 -4.88 3.66
N ASN A 47 -9.58 -4.73 3.34
CA ASN A 47 -10.36 -5.77 2.68
C ASN A 47 -10.34 -5.59 1.16
N PHE A 48 -10.19 -6.70 0.46
CA PHE A 48 -10.19 -6.78 -1.00
C PHE A 48 -11.19 -7.86 -1.41
N ASP A 49 -12.25 -7.49 -2.14
CA ASP A 49 -13.42 -8.34 -2.38
C ASP A 49 -13.11 -9.78 -2.78
N CYS A 50 -12.11 -9.98 -3.65
CA CYS A 50 -11.72 -11.31 -4.14
C CYS A 50 -10.40 -11.87 -3.55
N LEU A 51 -9.72 -11.13 -2.67
CA LEU A 51 -8.42 -11.52 -2.11
C LEU A 51 -8.44 -11.67 -0.58
N GLY A 52 -9.53 -11.26 0.08
CA GLY A 52 -9.69 -11.31 1.53
C GLY A 52 -9.17 -10.07 2.25
N THR A 53 -8.94 -10.19 3.56
CA THR A 53 -8.53 -9.08 4.42
C THR A 53 -7.08 -9.21 4.87
N LEU A 54 -6.27 -8.19 4.57
CA LEU A 54 -4.93 -8.01 5.15
C LEU A 54 -5.05 -7.19 6.44
N THR A 55 -4.66 -7.78 7.58
CA THR A 55 -4.66 -7.11 8.89
C THR A 55 -3.22 -6.89 9.37
N ASN A 56 -2.87 -5.65 9.69
CA ASN A 56 -1.58 -5.29 10.30
C ASN A 56 -1.81 -4.56 11.62
N THR A 57 -0.98 -4.84 12.62
CA THR A 57 -0.99 -4.12 13.91
C THR A 57 0.13 -3.10 13.93
N ILE A 58 -0.16 -1.87 14.37
CA ILE A 58 0.81 -0.78 14.41
C ILE A 58 1.74 -0.93 15.61
N THR A 59 3.04 -0.86 15.35
CA THR A 59 4.09 -0.82 16.37
C THR A 59 4.91 0.45 16.20
N GLN A 60 5.29 1.11 17.30
CA GLN A 60 6.21 2.24 17.26
C GLN A 60 7.64 1.73 17.39
N LYS A 61 8.51 2.17 16.47
CA LYS A 61 9.95 1.89 16.58
C LYS A 61 10.50 2.77 17.72
N PRO A 62 11.14 2.19 18.76
CA PRO A 62 11.79 2.98 19.79
C PRO A 62 12.92 3.81 19.16
N ILE A 63 13.03 5.07 19.59
CA ILE A 63 13.99 6.05 19.03
C ILE A 63 15.42 5.81 19.58
N TYR A 64 15.57 5.03 20.65
CA TYR A 64 16.86 4.76 21.30
C TYR A 64 17.00 3.28 21.71
N ALA A 65 17.06 2.37 20.73
CA ALA A 65 17.45 0.97 20.97
C ALA A 65 18.82 0.72 20.32
#